data_AF-A0A4R0QN86-F1
#
_entry.id   AF-A0A4R0QN86-F1
#
_cell.length_a   1.000
_cell.length_b   1.000
_cell.length_c   1.000
_cell.angle_alpha   90.00
_cell.angle_beta   90.00
_cell.angle_gamma   90.00
#
_symmetry.space_group_name_H-M   'P 1'
#
loop_
_entity.id
_entity.type
_entity.pdbx_description
1 polymer ?
#
loop_
_entity_poly.entity_id
_entity_poly.type
_entity_poly.pdbx_seq_one_letter_code
_entity_poly.pdbx_strand_id
1 'polypeptide(L)'
;MKKHPFALYAVWVAILAILPLPLVYLLNTNLVAGTRDLVIYDFGITAYVWWLAIIYLSTRPKWLDRLIGLPAMYFVHGMVGVLAVVLAFVHQLLAYTYHDEIRLTGDVAFYLAVFGIIYASIFMSGWFVDRFPVARITKEKLQVFFKHQLSVWIHRLNFVVVALIWLHVHLIPRVANITSFIIVFNVYTLVSLGTYAYRKFVSSYDERSTGMLVENKALSDNVRSVSIKFDNEQNYRPGDFYFIRFSAKGVSSEVHPFSVASSPLDDKHTIRFIIQSVGDYTADIKNVPIGTKVFVEGPFGRFDAIANENSQAPLVLYGLGSGVSPLYSMALAYAKTGRQVHLIWSAKNENEMYLDSEFTRLADSNSHVRYDGKAHRFTQEDLHSVISQQEMDSAQFFIVGSAPVVIRVRSQLNAMGIPQARLYDERLTM
;
A
#
# COMPACT_ATOMS: atom_id res chain seq x y z
N MET A 1 -4.24 11.88 4.57
CA MET A 1 -5.32 10.95 4.97
C MET A 1 -6.37 11.66 5.83
N LYS A 2 -7.25 12.51 5.24
CA LYS A 2 -8.45 13.07 5.92
C LYS A 2 -9.56 13.40 4.91
N LYS A 3 -9.97 12.39 4.14
CA LYS A 3 -11.39 12.14 3.86
C LYS A 3 -11.58 10.70 4.29
N HIS A 4 -12.52 10.46 5.19
CA HIS A 4 -12.87 9.11 5.54
C HIS A 4 -13.87 8.64 4.47
N PRO A 5 -13.46 7.87 3.45
CA PRO A 5 -14.46 7.21 2.64
C PRO A 5 -15.25 6.35 3.61
N PHE A 6 -16.57 6.45 3.61
CA PHE A 6 -17.45 5.57 4.38
C PHE A 6 -16.97 4.11 4.35
N ALA A 7 -16.43 3.68 3.20
CA ALA A 7 -15.74 2.39 3.02
C ALA A 7 -14.61 2.11 4.04
N LEU A 8 -13.74 3.07 4.37
CA LEU A 8 -12.68 2.87 5.37
C LEU A 8 -13.27 2.67 6.77
N TYR A 9 -14.29 3.43 7.15
CA TYR A 9 -14.98 3.21 8.43
C TYR A 9 -15.71 1.87 8.44
N ALA A 10 -16.38 1.50 7.35
CA ALA A 10 -17.04 0.21 7.21
C ALA A 10 -16.02 -0.94 7.34
N VAL A 11 -14.82 -0.80 6.77
CA VAL A 11 -13.71 -1.76 6.94
C VAL A 11 -13.28 -1.85 8.40
N TRP A 12 -13.10 -0.71 9.07
CA TRP A 12 -12.80 -0.69 10.51
C TRP A 12 -13.88 -1.38 11.35
N VAL A 13 -15.15 -1.07 11.13
CA VAL A 13 -16.27 -1.69 11.85
C VAL A 13 -16.34 -3.18 11.54
N ALA A 14 -16.18 -3.57 10.28
CA ALA A 14 -16.17 -4.96 9.88
C ALA A 14 -15.08 -5.75 10.62
N ILE A 15 -13.84 -5.24 10.61
CA ILE A 15 -12.70 -5.91 11.25
C ILE A 15 -12.82 -5.90 12.78
N LEU A 16 -13.08 -4.74 13.38
CA LEU A 16 -13.02 -4.58 14.83
C LEU A 16 -14.23 -5.18 15.53
N ALA A 17 -15.42 -5.08 14.95
CA ALA A 17 -16.66 -5.50 15.59
C ALA A 17 -17.28 -6.72 14.91
N ILE A 18 -17.48 -6.71 13.59
CA ILE A 18 -18.32 -7.74 12.94
C ILE A 18 -17.63 -9.10 12.87
N LEU A 19 -16.34 -9.14 12.50
CA LEU A 19 -15.62 -10.40 12.31
C LEU A 19 -15.50 -11.25 13.58
N PRO A 20 -15.20 -10.70 14.78
CA PRO A 20 -15.10 -11.51 16.00
C PRO A 20 -16.45 -12.04 16.51
N LEU A 21 -17.57 -11.35 16.21
CA LEU A 21 -18.87 -11.61 16.84
C LEU A 21 -19.37 -13.05 16.75
N PRO A 22 -19.27 -13.77 15.62
CA PRO A 22 -19.75 -15.15 15.55
C PRO A 22 -19.04 -16.08 16.55
N LEU A 23 -17.72 -15.93 16.73
CA LEU A 23 -16.96 -16.76 17.67
C LEU A 23 -17.22 -16.36 19.13
N VAL A 24 -17.30 -15.06 19.41
CA VAL A 24 -17.68 -14.53 20.72
C VAL A 24 -19.08 -15.03 21.13
N TYR A 25 -20.05 -14.93 20.22
CA TYR A 25 -21.41 -15.39 20.44
C TYR A 25 -21.43 -16.90 20.72
N LEU A 26 -20.82 -17.71 19.84
CA LEU A 26 -20.82 -19.17 19.99
C LEU A 26 -20.12 -19.63 21.27
N LEU A 27 -19.04 -18.96 21.69
CA LEU A 27 -18.40 -19.28 22.97
C LEU A 27 -19.33 -18.92 24.13
N ASN A 28 -19.81 -17.67 24.19
CA ASN A 28 -20.56 -17.15 25.33
C ASN A 28 -21.93 -17.84 25.52
N THR A 29 -22.53 -18.39 24.46
CA THR A 29 -23.78 -19.14 24.58
C THR A 29 -23.60 -20.59 25.01
N ASN A 30 -22.43 -21.19 24.80
CA ASN A 30 -22.19 -22.62 25.02
C ASN A 30 -21.21 -22.92 26.16
N LEU A 31 -20.39 -21.96 26.57
CA LEU A 31 -19.43 -22.12 27.66
C LEU A 31 -20.06 -21.69 29.00
N VAL A 32 -20.11 -22.61 29.95
CA VAL A 32 -20.52 -22.30 31.33
C VAL A 32 -19.32 -21.68 32.06
N ALA A 33 -19.31 -20.36 32.20
CA ALA A 33 -18.30 -19.60 32.94
C ALA A 33 -18.88 -18.30 33.51
N GLY A 34 -18.18 -17.68 34.47
CA GLY A 34 -18.57 -16.37 34.98
C GLY A 34 -18.41 -15.27 33.91
N THR A 35 -19.21 -14.21 33.99
CA THR A 35 -19.18 -13.09 33.01
C THR A 35 -17.78 -12.49 32.87
N ARG A 36 -17.04 -12.38 33.98
CA ARG A 36 -15.66 -11.91 33.96
C ARG A 36 -14.75 -12.79 33.09
N ASP A 37 -14.87 -14.11 33.24
CA ASP A 37 -14.06 -15.08 32.50
C ASP A 37 -14.41 -15.08 31.00
N LEU A 38 -15.70 -14.98 30.68
CA LEU A 38 -16.17 -14.86 29.29
C LEU A 38 -15.56 -13.64 28.59
N VAL A 39 -15.59 -12.47 29.23
CA VAL A 39 -14.98 -11.24 28.69
C VAL A 39 -13.46 -11.41 28.48
N ILE A 40 -12.78 -12.10 29.40
CA ILE A 40 -11.35 -12.39 29.25
C ILE A 40 -11.09 -13.28 28.02
N TYR A 41 -11.93 -14.29 27.79
CA TYR A 41 -11.82 -15.17 26.61
C TYR A 41 -12.18 -14.45 25.31
N ASP A 42 -13.14 -13.53 25.35
CA ASP A 42 -13.52 -12.69 24.21
C ASP A 42 -12.36 -11.81 23.73
N PHE A 43 -11.51 -11.31 24.63
CA PHE A 43 -10.29 -10.60 24.24
C PHE A 43 -9.32 -11.49 23.45
N GLY A 44 -9.15 -12.75 23.89
CA GLY A 44 -8.32 -13.74 23.18
C GLY A 44 -8.87 -14.10 21.80
N ILE A 45 -10.19 -14.35 21.71
CA ILE A 45 -10.88 -14.61 20.42
C ILE A 45 -10.71 -13.42 19.48
N THR A 46 -10.99 -12.21 19.97
CA THR A 46 -10.92 -10.98 19.18
C THR A 46 -9.51 -10.75 18.66
N ALA A 47 -8.49 -10.91 19.52
CA ALA A 47 -7.09 -10.81 19.12
C ALA A 47 -6.73 -11.81 18.02
N TYR A 48 -7.16 -13.07 18.13
CA TYR A 48 -6.89 -14.10 17.14
C TYR A 48 -7.58 -13.81 15.80
N VAL A 49 -8.86 -13.43 15.82
CA VAL A 49 -9.61 -13.06 14.60
C VAL A 49 -8.97 -11.86 13.90
N TRP A 50 -8.53 -10.86 14.66
CA TRP A 50 -7.78 -9.73 14.11
C TRP A 50 -6.45 -10.17 13.49
N TRP A 51 -5.75 -11.13 14.09
CA TRP A 51 -4.53 -11.73 13.51
C TRP A 51 -4.81 -12.42 12.17
N LEU A 52 -5.91 -13.14 12.06
CA LEU A 52 -6.34 -13.75 10.80
C LEU A 52 -6.73 -12.68 9.76
N ALA A 53 -7.43 -11.63 10.17
CA ALA A 53 -7.81 -10.52 9.30
C ALA A 53 -6.58 -9.80 8.72
N ILE A 54 -5.55 -9.53 9.52
CA ILE A 54 -4.32 -8.87 9.02
C ILE A 54 -3.53 -9.76 8.07
N ILE A 55 -3.57 -11.10 8.22
CA ILE A 55 -3.01 -12.04 7.24
C ILE A 55 -3.78 -11.95 5.92
N TYR A 56 -5.11 -11.93 5.96
CA TYR A 56 -5.92 -11.72 4.76
C TYR A 56 -5.60 -10.38 4.07
N LEU A 57 -5.51 -9.27 4.83
CA LEU A 57 -5.15 -7.95 4.28
C LEU A 57 -3.76 -7.96 3.62
N SER A 58 -2.81 -8.75 4.13
CA SER A 58 -1.47 -8.87 3.56
C SER A 58 -1.46 -9.45 2.13
N THR A 59 -2.57 -10.10 1.70
CA THR A 59 -2.72 -10.62 0.34
C THR A 59 -3.07 -9.55 -0.70
N ARG A 60 -3.26 -8.29 -0.28
CA ARG A 60 -3.61 -7.15 -1.14
C ARG A 60 -4.85 -7.37 -2.02
N PRO A 61 -6.02 -7.68 -1.43
CA PRO A 61 -7.24 -7.88 -2.21
C PRO A 61 -7.58 -6.64 -3.06
N LYS A 62 -7.58 -6.80 -4.40
CA LYS A 62 -7.81 -5.71 -5.35
C LYS A 62 -9.11 -4.94 -5.11
N TRP A 63 -10.19 -5.64 -4.78
CA TRP A 63 -11.47 -5.01 -4.49
C TRP A 63 -11.37 -4.02 -3.32
N LEU A 64 -10.55 -4.34 -2.31
CA LEU A 64 -10.34 -3.49 -1.16
C LEU A 64 -9.40 -2.33 -1.48
N ASP A 65 -8.35 -2.54 -2.28
CA ASP A 65 -7.52 -1.44 -2.81
C ASP A 65 -8.39 -0.42 -3.56
N ARG A 66 -9.27 -0.86 -4.46
CA ARG A 66 -10.16 0.04 -5.19
C ARG A 66 -11.09 0.86 -4.28
N LEU A 67 -11.45 0.33 -3.11
CA LEU A 67 -12.30 1.01 -2.13
C LEU A 67 -11.54 2.00 -1.22
N ILE A 68 -10.44 1.56 -0.61
CA ILE A 68 -9.75 2.34 0.44
C ILE A 68 -8.31 2.73 0.06
N GLY A 69 -7.69 2.00 -0.86
CA GLY A 69 -6.31 2.18 -1.30
C GLY A 69 -5.31 1.37 -0.49
N LEU A 70 -4.26 0.88 -1.13
CA LEU A 70 -3.16 0.15 -0.48
C LEU A 70 -2.56 0.88 0.74
N PRO A 71 -2.29 2.20 0.72
CA PRO A 71 -1.75 2.89 1.89
C PRO A 71 -2.66 2.80 3.12
N ALA A 72 -3.98 2.97 2.94
CA ALA A 72 -4.94 2.87 4.04
C ALA A 72 -5.05 1.43 4.54
N MET A 73 -5.01 0.45 3.64
CA MET A 73 -5.03 -0.97 4.02
C MET A 73 -3.80 -1.38 4.82
N TYR A 74 -2.59 -0.91 4.47
CA TYR A 74 -1.39 -1.13 5.28
C TYR A 74 -1.46 -0.44 6.64
N PHE A 75 -2.06 0.76 6.71
CA PHE A 75 -2.32 1.43 7.98
C PHE A 75 -3.26 0.61 8.87
N VAL A 76 -4.37 0.10 8.32
CA VAL A 76 -5.29 -0.80 9.04
C VAL A 76 -4.55 -2.05 9.50
N HIS A 77 -3.77 -2.71 8.63
CA HIS A 77 -2.97 -3.88 8.96
C HIS A 77 -2.05 -3.64 10.18
N GLY A 78 -1.25 -2.57 10.14
CA GLY A 78 -0.33 -2.25 11.23
C GLY A 78 -1.05 -1.94 12.55
N MET A 79 -2.11 -1.12 12.49
CA MET A 79 -2.84 -0.70 13.68
C MET A 79 -3.66 -1.83 14.31
N VAL A 80 -4.32 -2.65 13.50
CA VAL A 80 -5.03 -3.87 13.98
C VAL A 80 -4.05 -4.85 14.60
N GLY A 81 -2.83 -4.97 14.06
CA GLY A 81 -1.75 -5.75 14.69
C GLY A 81 -1.39 -5.27 16.10
N VAL A 82 -1.23 -3.95 16.30
CA VAL A 82 -0.98 -3.37 17.63
C VAL A 82 -2.16 -3.64 18.58
N LEU A 83 -3.39 -3.38 18.13
CA LEU A 83 -4.60 -3.58 18.92
C LEU A 83 -4.78 -5.06 19.33
N ALA A 84 -4.45 -5.99 18.43
CA ALA A 84 -4.53 -7.41 18.70
C ALA A 84 -3.51 -7.85 19.78
N VAL A 85 -2.28 -7.32 19.76
CA VAL A 85 -1.31 -7.58 20.85
C VAL A 85 -1.80 -7.01 22.18
N VAL A 86 -2.42 -5.83 22.19
CA VAL A 86 -2.99 -5.25 23.41
C VAL A 86 -4.08 -6.14 23.99
N LEU A 87 -5.01 -6.64 23.17
CA LEU A 87 -6.05 -7.57 23.64
C LEU A 87 -5.46 -8.92 24.06
N ALA A 88 -4.47 -9.44 23.33
CA ALA A 88 -3.76 -10.66 23.71
C ALA A 88 -3.03 -10.51 25.05
N PHE A 89 -2.45 -9.34 25.33
CA PHE A 89 -1.82 -9.03 26.61
C PHE A 89 -2.84 -9.02 27.76
N VAL A 90 -3.99 -8.36 27.57
CA VAL A 90 -5.07 -8.35 28.57
C VAL A 90 -5.60 -9.78 28.80
N HIS A 91 -5.76 -10.56 27.74
CA HIS A 91 -6.14 -11.97 27.84
C HIS A 91 -5.11 -12.78 28.63
N GLN A 92 -3.83 -12.72 28.27
CA GLN A 92 -2.76 -13.46 28.93
C GLN A 92 -2.60 -13.06 30.41
N LEU A 93 -2.71 -11.77 30.73
CA LEU A 93 -2.57 -11.25 32.08
C LEU A 93 -3.69 -11.72 33.01
N LEU A 94 -4.91 -11.84 32.49
CA LEU A 94 -6.11 -12.11 33.29
C LEU A 94 -6.56 -13.57 33.23
N ALA A 95 -6.24 -14.30 32.16
CA ALA A 95 -6.59 -15.70 32.01
C ALA A 95 -5.68 -16.57 32.88
N TYR A 96 -6.26 -17.64 33.45
CA TYR A 96 -5.55 -18.58 34.29
C TYR A 96 -5.85 -20.02 33.87
N THR A 97 -4.83 -20.89 33.94
CA THR A 97 -4.94 -22.32 33.67
C THR A 97 -3.93 -23.10 34.51
N TYR A 98 -4.33 -24.30 34.96
CA TYR A 98 -3.44 -25.25 35.63
C TYR A 98 -2.70 -26.16 34.63
N HIS A 99 -3.08 -26.14 33.34
CA HIS A 99 -2.48 -26.99 32.33
C HIS A 99 -1.27 -26.29 31.70
N ASP A 100 -0.08 -26.88 31.90
CA ASP A 100 1.18 -26.32 31.41
C ASP A 100 1.21 -26.17 29.89
N GLU A 101 0.63 -27.11 29.13
CA GLU A 101 0.64 -27.05 27.66
C GLU A 101 -0.20 -25.88 27.11
N ILE A 102 -1.34 -25.60 27.74
CA ILE A 102 -2.19 -24.45 27.40
C ILE A 102 -1.40 -23.15 27.68
N ARG A 103 -0.77 -23.05 28.85
CA ARG A 103 0.04 -21.89 29.23
C ARG A 103 1.22 -21.69 28.27
N LEU A 104 2.00 -22.73 28.01
CA LEU A 104 3.19 -22.68 27.17
C LEU A 104 2.87 -22.22 25.75
N THR A 105 1.87 -22.82 25.11
CA THR A 105 1.47 -22.45 23.75
C THR A 105 0.98 -21.00 23.65
N GLY A 106 0.23 -20.54 24.65
CA GLY A 106 -0.23 -19.14 24.74
C GLY A 106 0.91 -18.15 24.98
N ASP A 107 1.80 -18.42 25.94
CA ASP A 107 2.92 -17.57 26.30
C ASP A 107 3.92 -17.42 25.14
N VAL A 108 4.30 -18.54 24.50
CA VAL A 108 5.22 -18.50 23.35
C VAL A 108 4.60 -17.72 22.20
N ALA A 109 3.31 -17.94 21.89
CA ALA A 109 2.61 -17.17 20.87
C ALA A 109 2.60 -15.68 21.19
N PHE A 110 2.31 -15.31 22.43
CA PHE A 110 2.29 -13.92 22.88
C PHE A 110 3.67 -13.25 22.76
N TYR A 111 4.73 -13.87 23.27
CA TYR A 111 6.07 -13.29 23.20
C TYR A 111 6.56 -13.14 21.76
N LEU A 112 6.25 -14.11 20.88
CA LEU A 112 6.52 -14.00 19.45
C LEU A 112 5.73 -12.85 18.80
N ALA A 113 4.46 -12.66 19.18
CA ALA A 113 3.63 -11.56 18.70
C ALA A 113 4.18 -10.18 19.14
N VAL A 114 4.59 -10.06 20.41
CA VAL A 114 5.23 -8.84 20.96
C VAL A 114 6.55 -8.55 20.23
N PHE A 115 7.40 -9.56 20.06
CA PHE A 115 8.63 -9.41 19.28
C PHE A 115 8.32 -8.96 17.84
N GLY A 116 7.35 -9.60 17.19
CA GLY A 116 6.94 -9.30 15.83
C GLY A 116 6.45 -7.86 15.65
N ILE A 117 5.64 -7.34 16.59
CA ILE A 117 5.11 -5.97 16.49
C ILE A 117 6.18 -4.91 16.76
N ILE A 118 7.08 -5.15 17.73
CA ILE A 118 8.22 -4.26 18.01
C ILE A 118 9.14 -4.22 16.78
N TYR A 119 9.48 -5.39 16.23
CA TYR A 119 10.31 -5.51 15.05
C TYR A 119 9.68 -4.79 13.85
N ALA A 120 8.41 -5.06 13.55
CA ALA A 120 7.69 -4.43 12.45
C ALA A 120 7.59 -2.90 12.62
N SER A 121 7.39 -2.42 13.85
CA SER A 121 7.33 -0.98 14.14
C SER A 121 8.65 -0.26 13.84
N ILE A 122 9.79 -0.90 14.07
CA ILE A 122 11.11 -0.31 13.82
C ILE A 122 11.53 -0.46 12.35
N PHE A 123 11.37 -1.64 11.76
CA PHE A 123 11.96 -1.94 10.45
C PHE A 123 10.99 -1.77 9.27
N MET A 124 9.68 -1.83 9.49
CA MET A 124 8.67 -1.80 8.43
C MET A 124 7.73 -0.59 8.48
N SER A 125 7.57 0.07 9.64
CA SER A 125 6.68 1.22 9.77
C SER A 125 7.41 2.55 9.55
N GLY A 126 7.24 3.15 8.37
CA GLY A 126 7.77 4.48 8.07
C GLY A 126 7.20 5.56 9.00
N TRP A 127 5.89 5.52 9.25
CA TRP A 127 5.20 6.49 10.12
C TRP A 127 5.77 6.52 11.55
N PHE A 128 6.07 5.35 12.12
CA PHE A 128 6.62 5.27 13.47
C PHE A 128 8.07 5.78 13.51
N VAL A 129 8.89 5.32 12.57
CA VAL A 129 10.29 5.71 12.47
C VAL A 129 10.47 7.22 12.26
N ASP A 130 9.65 7.83 11.40
CA ASP A 130 9.72 9.26 11.12
C ASP A 130 9.34 10.13 12.33
N ARG A 131 8.53 9.60 13.25
CA ARG A 131 8.04 10.32 14.43
C ARG A 131 8.98 10.22 15.62
N PHE A 132 9.72 9.11 15.75
CA PHE A 132 10.56 8.81 16.90
C PHE A 132 12.05 8.75 16.52
N PRO A 133 12.85 9.77 16.92
CA PRO A 133 14.27 9.84 16.57
C PRO A 133 15.07 8.59 16.96
N VAL A 134 14.77 8.00 18.12
CA VAL A 134 15.43 6.78 18.59
C VAL A 134 15.19 5.61 17.64
N ALA A 135 13.94 5.41 17.20
CA ALA A 135 13.60 4.33 16.26
C ALA A 135 14.31 4.52 14.92
N ARG A 136 14.41 5.77 14.44
CA ARG A 136 15.16 6.10 13.21
C ARG A 136 16.64 5.78 13.32
N ILE A 137 17.30 6.21 14.40
CA ILE A 137 18.71 5.92 14.64
C ILE A 137 18.94 4.41 14.73
N THR A 138 18.06 3.68 15.42
CA THR A 138 18.13 2.22 15.53
C THR A 138 17.98 1.54 14.16
N LYS A 139 17.00 1.95 13.35
CA LYS A 139 16.82 1.43 11.99
C LYS A 139 18.06 1.70 11.14
N GLU A 140 18.56 2.94 11.13
CA GLU A 140 19.72 3.36 10.33
C GLU A 140 20.99 2.58 10.67
N LYS A 141 21.22 2.27 11.96
CA LYS A 141 22.38 1.47 12.39
C LYS A 141 22.24 -0.01 12.04
N LEU A 142 21.03 -0.57 12.15
CA LEU A 142 20.80 -2.01 12.06
C LEU A 142 20.37 -2.49 10.67
N GLN A 143 19.92 -1.60 9.78
CA GLN A 143 19.46 -1.95 8.42
C GLN A 143 20.52 -2.65 7.56
N VAL A 144 21.81 -2.47 7.87
CA VAL A 144 22.91 -3.18 7.20
C VAL A 144 22.80 -4.70 7.38
N PHE A 145 22.32 -5.14 8.55
CA PHE A 145 22.09 -6.55 8.86
C PHE A 145 20.66 -6.98 8.51
N PHE A 146 19.68 -6.13 8.85
CA PHE A 146 18.27 -6.40 8.60
C PHE A 146 17.82 -5.85 7.25
N LYS A 147 18.31 -6.47 6.18
CA LYS A 147 17.82 -6.18 4.82
C LYS A 147 16.31 -6.42 4.73
N HIS A 148 15.66 -5.75 3.78
CA HIS A 148 14.21 -5.82 3.60
C HIS A 148 13.68 -7.26 3.52
N GLN A 149 14.36 -8.14 2.77
CA GLN A 149 13.97 -9.55 2.64
C GLN A 149 13.98 -10.32 3.97
N LEU A 150 15.02 -10.12 4.78
CA LEU A 150 15.10 -10.73 6.11
C LEU A 150 13.95 -10.22 6.98
N SER A 151 13.67 -8.92 6.92
CA SER A 151 12.55 -8.32 7.65
C SER A 151 11.21 -8.96 7.27
N VAL A 152 10.97 -9.18 5.97
CA VAL A 152 9.77 -9.87 5.47
C VAL A 152 9.69 -11.31 5.96
N TRP A 153 10.82 -12.02 6.03
CA TRP A 153 10.84 -13.40 6.53
C TRP A 153 10.59 -13.48 8.04
N ILE A 154 11.22 -12.60 8.83
CA ILE A 154 10.96 -12.48 10.28
C ILE A 154 9.49 -12.16 10.54
N HIS A 155 8.90 -11.25 9.75
CA HIS A 155 7.48 -10.92 9.89
C HIS A 155 6.55 -12.11 9.57
N ARG A 156 7.00 -13.11 8.80
CA ARG A 156 6.24 -14.36 8.56
C ARG A 156 6.26 -15.32 9.73
N LEU A 157 7.03 -15.08 10.80
CA LEU A 157 6.91 -15.84 12.05
C LEU A 157 5.49 -15.73 12.66
N ASN A 158 4.69 -14.76 12.22
CA ASN A 158 3.26 -14.69 12.53
C ASN A 158 2.47 -15.95 12.14
N PHE A 159 2.91 -16.75 11.15
CA PHE A 159 2.28 -18.04 10.87
C PHE A 159 2.50 -19.05 12.01
N VAL A 160 3.66 -18.99 12.68
CA VAL A 160 3.95 -19.79 13.88
C VAL A 160 3.06 -19.33 15.02
N VAL A 161 2.90 -18.01 15.22
CA VAL A 161 1.96 -17.45 16.22
C VAL A 161 0.55 -17.99 15.99
N VAL A 162 0.03 -17.95 14.76
CA VAL A 162 -1.30 -18.48 14.43
C VAL A 162 -1.41 -19.98 14.69
N ALA A 163 -0.39 -20.76 14.34
CA ALA A 163 -0.37 -22.20 14.59
C ALA A 163 -0.37 -22.52 16.09
N LEU A 164 0.40 -21.76 16.89
CA LEU A 164 0.46 -21.91 18.33
C LEU A 164 -0.86 -21.52 19.00
N ILE A 165 -1.51 -20.42 18.58
CA ILE A 165 -2.81 -20.02 19.13
C ILE A 165 -3.90 -21.02 18.70
N TRP A 166 -3.85 -21.51 17.46
CA TRP A 166 -4.75 -22.58 17.00
C TRP A 166 -4.61 -23.81 17.90
N LEU A 167 -3.38 -24.27 18.16
CA LEU A 167 -3.12 -25.38 19.06
C LEU A 167 -3.57 -25.08 20.50
N HIS A 168 -3.26 -23.89 21.02
CA HIS A 168 -3.66 -23.42 22.34
C HIS A 168 -5.17 -23.55 22.57
N VAL A 169 -5.99 -23.11 21.62
CA VAL A 169 -7.47 -23.21 21.71
C VAL A 169 -7.94 -24.66 21.71
N HIS A 170 -7.36 -25.51 20.86
CA HIS A 170 -7.68 -26.95 20.80
C HIS A 170 -7.24 -27.72 22.05
N LEU A 171 -6.20 -27.25 22.74
CA LEU A 171 -5.75 -27.84 24.00
C LEU A 171 -6.63 -27.49 25.21
N ILE A 172 -7.57 -26.53 25.09
CA ILE A 172 -8.51 -26.17 26.16
C ILE A 172 -9.74 -27.07 26.08
N PRO A 173 -9.91 -28.12 26.91
CA PRO A 173 -10.91 -29.16 26.66
C PRO A 173 -12.35 -28.63 26.68
N ARG A 174 -12.65 -27.71 27.61
CA ARG A 174 -13.98 -27.07 27.71
C ARG A 174 -14.35 -26.22 26.50
N VAL A 175 -13.37 -25.67 25.78
CA VAL A 175 -13.58 -24.89 24.54
C VAL A 175 -13.59 -25.82 23.34
N ALA A 176 -12.64 -26.76 23.29
CA ALA A 176 -12.52 -27.76 22.22
C ALA A 176 -13.77 -28.64 22.07
N ASN A 177 -14.48 -28.90 23.16
CA ASN A 177 -15.73 -29.67 23.14
C ASN A 177 -16.95 -28.88 22.65
N ILE A 178 -16.85 -27.56 22.43
CA ILE A 178 -17.93 -26.76 21.84
C ILE A 178 -17.84 -26.90 20.32
N THR A 179 -18.52 -27.91 19.78
CA THR A 179 -18.42 -28.30 18.36
C THR A 179 -18.69 -27.15 17.40
N SER A 180 -19.73 -26.35 17.64
CA SER A 180 -20.08 -25.20 16.80
C SER A 180 -18.97 -24.15 16.77
N PHE A 181 -18.41 -23.82 17.93
CA PHE A 181 -17.29 -22.88 18.06
C PHE A 181 -16.05 -23.38 17.32
N ILE A 182 -15.62 -24.62 17.56
CA ILE A 182 -14.41 -25.17 16.94
C ILE A 182 -14.53 -25.30 15.43
N ILE A 183 -15.70 -25.67 14.90
CA ILE A 183 -15.92 -25.70 13.45
C ILE A 183 -15.72 -24.31 12.86
N VAL A 184 -16.39 -23.29 13.41
CA VAL A 184 -16.28 -21.91 12.90
C VAL A 184 -14.85 -21.36 13.07
N PHE A 185 -14.20 -21.64 14.20
CA PHE A 185 -12.82 -21.26 14.49
C PHE A 185 -11.87 -21.84 13.44
N ASN A 186 -11.97 -23.14 13.18
CA ASN A 186 -11.17 -23.82 12.16
C ASN A 186 -11.45 -23.28 10.75
N VAL A 187 -12.71 -23.01 10.40
CA VAL A 187 -13.07 -22.42 9.10
C VAL A 187 -12.43 -21.05 8.95
N TYR A 188 -12.44 -20.19 9.97
CA TYR A 188 -11.79 -18.89 9.93
C TYR A 188 -10.29 -19.03 9.66
N THR A 189 -9.63 -19.93 10.41
CA THR A 189 -8.20 -20.20 10.24
C THR A 189 -7.89 -20.73 8.83
N LEU A 190 -8.66 -21.72 8.35
CA LEU A 190 -8.48 -22.33 7.03
C LEU A 190 -8.75 -21.36 5.89
N VAL A 191 -9.78 -20.52 5.99
CA VAL A 191 -10.09 -19.51 4.96
C VAL A 191 -8.98 -18.47 4.88
N SER A 192 -8.50 -17.96 6.02
CA SER A 192 -7.39 -16.98 6.06
C SER A 192 -6.09 -17.55 5.49
N LEU A 193 -5.63 -18.69 6.03
CA LEU A 193 -4.40 -19.33 5.60
C LEU A 193 -4.49 -19.87 4.18
N GLY A 194 -5.64 -20.44 3.81
CA GLY A 194 -5.93 -20.93 2.48
C GLY A 194 -5.94 -19.82 1.44
N THR A 195 -6.53 -18.66 1.76
CA THR A 195 -6.47 -17.48 0.87
C THR A 195 -5.04 -17.00 0.71
N TYR A 196 -4.26 -16.90 1.80
CA TYR A 196 -2.85 -16.51 1.72
C TYR A 196 -2.03 -17.51 0.88
N ALA A 197 -2.18 -18.82 1.13
CA ALA A 197 -1.48 -19.86 0.39
C ALA A 197 -1.87 -19.87 -1.09
N TYR A 198 -3.16 -19.78 -1.40
CA TYR A 198 -3.67 -19.63 -2.75
C TYR A 198 -3.05 -18.41 -3.44
N ARG A 199 -3.05 -17.24 -2.79
CA ARG A 199 -2.46 -16.00 -3.32
C ARG A 199 -0.95 -16.09 -3.51
N LYS A 200 -0.25 -16.79 -2.62
CA LYS A 200 1.20 -16.91 -2.66
C LYS A 200 1.68 -17.89 -3.74
N PHE A 201 1.05 -19.06 -3.82
CA PHE A 201 1.54 -20.20 -4.59
C PHE A 201 0.71 -20.50 -5.86
N VAL A 202 -0.59 -20.22 -5.85
CA VAL A 202 -1.52 -20.64 -6.92
C VAL A 202 -1.94 -19.48 -7.83
N SER A 203 -2.14 -18.28 -7.28
CA SER A 203 -2.56 -17.04 -7.99
C SER A 203 -1.48 -16.50 -8.93
N SER A 204 -1.15 -17.29 -9.95
CA SER A 204 -0.26 -16.99 -11.07
C SER A 204 -1.01 -16.78 -12.39
N TYR A 205 -2.34 -16.65 -12.40
CA TYR A 205 -3.10 -16.60 -13.67
C TYR A 205 -3.96 -15.35 -13.91
N ASP A 206 -4.71 -14.82 -12.93
CA ASP A 206 -5.61 -13.66 -13.20
C ASP A 206 -5.06 -12.28 -12.80
N GLU A 207 -4.06 -12.22 -11.90
CA GLU A 207 -3.57 -10.94 -11.37
C GLU A 207 -2.07 -10.71 -11.58
N ARG A 208 -1.35 -11.77 -11.97
CA ARG A 208 0.04 -11.71 -12.38
C ARG A 208 0.12 -11.88 -13.88
N SER A 209 0.08 -10.78 -14.62
CA SER A 209 0.38 -10.84 -16.03
C SER A 209 1.88 -11.03 -16.19
N THR A 210 2.23 -11.87 -17.15
CA THR A 210 3.59 -11.92 -17.65
C THR A 210 3.64 -11.01 -18.86
N GLY A 211 4.56 -10.05 -18.84
CA GLY A 211 4.91 -9.28 -20.02
C GLY A 211 6.35 -9.55 -20.46
N MET A 212 6.71 -8.96 -21.59
CA MET A 212 8.07 -8.95 -22.11
C MET A 212 8.55 -7.51 -22.17
N LEU A 213 9.77 -7.27 -21.68
CA LEU A 213 10.42 -5.97 -21.78
C LEU A 213 10.74 -5.68 -23.25
N VAL A 214 10.14 -4.62 -23.80
CA VAL A 214 10.34 -4.22 -25.21
C VAL A 214 11.18 -2.95 -25.35
N GLU A 215 11.27 -2.14 -24.29
CA GLU A 215 12.11 -0.93 -24.26
C GLU A 215 12.77 -0.76 -22.89
N ASN A 216 14.05 -0.40 -22.85
CA ASN A 216 14.77 0.07 -21.66
C ASN A 216 15.71 1.22 -22.05
N LYS A 217 15.17 2.44 -22.07
CA LYS A 217 15.85 3.65 -22.56
C LYS A 217 16.27 4.54 -21.40
N ALA A 218 17.48 5.10 -21.44
CA ALA A 218 17.90 6.13 -20.50
C ALA A 218 17.22 7.47 -20.81
N LEU A 219 16.60 8.06 -19.79
CA LEU A 219 16.04 9.42 -19.83
C LEU A 219 17.00 10.44 -19.18
N SER A 220 17.73 10.00 -18.16
CA SER A 220 18.85 10.72 -17.52
C SER A 220 19.85 9.71 -16.94
N ASP A 221 20.90 10.17 -16.24
CA ASP A 221 21.89 9.32 -15.58
C ASP A 221 21.27 8.30 -14.60
N ASN A 222 20.16 8.67 -13.96
CA ASN A 222 19.51 7.87 -12.92
C ASN A 222 18.03 7.55 -13.24
N VAL A 223 17.53 7.82 -14.44
CA VAL A 223 16.13 7.53 -14.82
C VAL A 223 16.06 6.72 -16.11
N ARG A 224 15.23 5.68 -16.09
CA ARG A 224 14.94 4.82 -17.24
C ARG A 224 13.46 4.87 -17.62
N SER A 225 13.17 4.93 -18.92
CA SER A 225 11.89 4.58 -19.53
C SER A 225 11.89 3.09 -19.84
N VAL A 226 10.92 2.37 -19.30
CA VAL A 226 10.77 0.93 -19.48
C VAL A 226 9.39 0.66 -20.04
N SER A 227 9.31 -0.04 -21.17
CA SER A 227 8.03 -0.42 -21.77
C SER A 227 7.88 -1.94 -21.75
N ILE A 228 6.75 -2.42 -21.22
CA ILE A 228 6.43 -3.84 -21.10
C ILE A 228 5.24 -4.15 -22.00
N LYS A 229 5.42 -5.12 -22.88
CA LYS A 229 4.36 -5.64 -23.75
C LYS A 229 3.74 -6.90 -23.17
N PHE A 230 2.42 -6.99 -23.20
CA PHE A 230 1.63 -8.13 -22.74
C PHE A 230 0.90 -8.79 -23.91
N ASP A 231 0.64 -10.09 -23.78
CA ASP A 231 -0.12 -10.84 -24.80
C ASP A 231 -1.61 -10.48 -24.75
N ASN A 232 -2.14 -10.18 -23.56
CA ASN A 232 -3.53 -9.79 -23.34
C ASN A 232 -3.63 -8.29 -23.00
N GLU A 233 -4.76 -7.68 -23.33
CA GLU A 233 -5.08 -6.31 -22.90
C GLU A 233 -5.01 -6.16 -21.38
N GLN A 234 -4.38 -5.07 -20.94
CA GLN A 234 -4.31 -4.71 -19.53
C GLN A 234 -5.39 -3.67 -19.20
N ASN A 235 -6.22 -3.97 -18.21
CA ASN A 235 -7.32 -3.11 -17.76
C ASN A 235 -6.88 -2.13 -16.65
N TYR A 236 -5.86 -1.31 -16.92
CA TYR A 236 -5.42 -0.25 -16.01
C TYR A 236 -6.16 1.06 -16.25
N ARG A 237 -6.20 1.89 -15.21
CA ARG A 237 -6.79 3.23 -15.23
C ARG A 237 -5.69 4.29 -15.15
N PRO A 238 -5.96 5.53 -15.59
CA PRO A 238 -4.98 6.61 -15.49
C PRO A 238 -4.50 6.83 -14.06
N GLY A 239 -3.17 6.86 -13.87
CA GLY A 239 -2.54 6.99 -12.56
C GLY A 239 -2.48 5.70 -11.73
N ASP A 240 -2.88 4.54 -12.28
CA ASP A 240 -2.63 3.24 -11.63
C ASP A 240 -1.12 2.91 -11.59
N PHE A 241 -0.75 1.95 -10.77
CA PHE A 241 0.59 1.40 -10.67
C PHE A 241 0.56 -0.13 -10.63
N TYR A 242 1.73 -0.72 -10.87
CA TYR A 242 1.93 -2.16 -10.82
C TYR A 242 3.14 -2.52 -9.97
N PHE A 243 3.07 -3.69 -9.34
CA PHE A 243 4.20 -4.34 -8.70
C PHE A 243 4.96 -5.15 -9.75
N ILE A 244 6.22 -4.78 -10.03
CA ILE A 244 7.01 -5.34 -11.12
C ILE A 244 8.20 -6.14 -10.59
N ARG A 245 8.49 -7.27 -11.23
CA ARG A 245 9.71 -8.05 -11.05
C ARG A 245 10.29 -8.48 -12.40
N PHE A 246 11.54 -8.08 -12.65
CA PHE A 246 12.29 -8.49 -13.83
C PHE A 246 12.95 -9.86 -13.62
N SER A 247 12.84 -10.76 -14.60
CA SER A 247 13.47 -12.08 -14.58
C SER A 247 14.84 -12.05 -15.27
N ALA A 248 15.78 -11.26 -14.76
CA ALA A 248 17.12 -11.09 -15.32
C ALA A 248 18.23 -11.52 -14.37
N LYS A 249 19.32 -12.07 -14.92
CA LYS A 249 20.51 -12.42 -14.13
C LYS A 249 21.16 -11.16 -13.57
N GLY A 250 21.50 -11.17 -12.28
CA GLY A 250 22.12 -10.02 -11.61
C GLY A 250 21.12 -8.95 -11.15
N VAL A 251 19.81 -9.14 -11.37
CA VAL A 251 18.76 -8.30 -10.80
C VAL A 251 18.06 -9.08 -9.69
N SER A 252 17.82 -8.40 -8.57
CA SER A 252 17.12 -9.01 -7.43
C SER A 252 15.72 -9.48 -7.83
N SER A 253 15.26 -10.58 -7.22
CA SER A 253 13.93 -11.15 -7.46
C SER A 253 12.81 -10.44 -6.69
N GLU A 254 13.11 -9.28 -6.12
CA GLU A 254 12.16 -8.41 -5.43
C GLU A 254 11.12 -7.82 -6.37
N VAL A 255 9.99 -7.49 -5.75
CA VAL A 255 8.84 -6.92 -6.41
C VAL A 255 8.67 -5.49 -5.90
N HIS A 256 8.71 -4.51 -6.79
CA HIS A 256 8.65 -3.09 -6.44
C HIS A 256 7.49 -2.40 -7.17
N PRO A 257 6.78 -1.46 -6.52
CA PRO A 257 5.70 -0.72 -7.16
C PRO A 257 6.25 0.36 -8.09
N PHE A 258 5.73 0.42 -9.32
CA PHE A 258 6.01 1.47 -10.29
C PHE A 258 4.72 1.98 -10.91
N SER A 259 4.52 3.29 -10.87
CA SER A 259 3.36 3.94 -11.49
C SER A 259 3.45 3.93 -13.00
N VAL A 260 2.30 3.73 -13.64
CA VAL A 260 2.17 3.77 -15.08
C VAL A 260 2.40 5.20 -15.58
N ALA A 261 3.13 5.32 -16.68
CA ALA A 261 3.45 6.58 -17.37
C ALA A 261 2.91 6.61 -18.82
N SER A 262 2.08 5.64 -19.20
CA SER A 262 1.33 5.62 -20.47
C SER A 262 -0.17 5.82 -20.25
N SER A 263 -0.92 6.11 -21.31
CA SER A 263 -2.37 6.18 -21.25
C SER A 263 -3.02 4.85 -21.66
N PRO A 264 -4.04 4.37 -20.93
CA PRO A 264 -4.83 3.20 -21.36
C PRO A 264 -5.67 3.48 -22.62
N LEU A 265 -5.74 4.73 -23.06
CA LEU A 265 -6.39 5.17 -24.30
C LEU A 265 -5.44 5.19 -25.51
N ASP A 266 -4.14 4.91 -25.33
CA ASP A 266 -3.16 4.79 -26.41
C ASP A 266 -2.97 3.33 -26.81
N ASP A 267 -2.48 2.53 -25.85
CA ASP A 267 -2.22 1.11 -26.03
C ASP A 267 -2.47 0.37 -24.70
N LYS A 268 -3.25 -0.71 -24.78
CA LYS A 268 -3.55 -1.59 -23.65
C LYS A 268 -2.63 -2.81 -23.57
N HIS A 269 -1.86 -3.09 -24.62
CA HIS A 269 -0.89 -4.18 -24.65
C HIS A 269 0.50 -3.73 -24.23
N THR A 270 0.83 -2.44 -24.38
CA THR A 270 2.14 -1.90 -23.97
C THR A 270 1.98 -0.86 -22.88
N ILE A 271 2.61 -1.09 -21.74
CA ILE A 271 2.60 -0.16 -20.61
C ILE A 271 4.00 0.42 -20.42
N ARG A 272 4.08 1.75 -20.36
CA ARG A 272 5.32 2.48 -20.07
C ARG A 272 5.42 2.79 -18.58
N PHE A 273 6.62 2.63 -18.04
CA PHE A 273 7.00 2.98 -16.68
C PHE A 273 8.23 3.89 -16.73
N ILE A 274 8.32 4.82 -15.77
CA ILE A 274 9.49 5.67 -15.58
C ILE A 274 10.05 5.36 -14.21
N ILE A 275 11.28 4.83 -14.20
CA ILE A 275 11.90 4.27 -13.01
C ILE A 275 13.16 5.06 -12.68
N GLN A 276 13.19 5.64 -11.48
CA GLN A 276 14.35 6.33 -10.94
C GLN A 276 15.19 5.37 -10.07
N SER A 277 16.50 5.39 -10.28
CA SER A 277 17.50 4.67 -9.48
C SER A 277 17.67 5.32 -8.12
N VAL A 278 16.95 4.82 -7.10
CA VAL A 278 16.98 5.33 -5.71
C VAL A 278 17.56 4.34 -4.70
N GLY A 279 17.81 3.09 -5.11
CA GLY A 279 18.47 2.07 -4.30
C GLY A 279 18.99 0.89 -5.12
N ASP A 280 19.59 -0.09 -4.46
CA ASP A 280 20.30 -1.23 -5.07
C ASP A 280 19.47 -1.91 -6.17
N TYR A 281 18.20 -2.24 -5.89
CA TYR A 281 17.32 -2.87 -6.88
C TYR A 281 17.16 -2.03 -8.15
N THR A 282 16.80 -0.76 -7.99
CA THR A 282 16.52 0.14 -9.13
C THR A 282 17.78 0.49 -9.92
N ALA A 283 18.95 0.47 -9.27
CA ALA A 283 20.23 0.69 -9.94
C ALA A 283 20.58 -0.42 -10.93
N ASP A 284 20.13 -1.65 -10.69
CA ASP A 284 20.38 -2.80 -11.56
C ASP A 284 19.45 -2.86 -12.79
N ILE A 285 18.35 -2.09 -12.81
CA ILE A 285 17.39 -2.08 -13.92
C ILE A 285 18.05 -1.66 -15.25
N LYS A 286 19.09 -0.82 -15.17
CA LYS A 286 19.87 -0.40 -16.35
C LYS A 286 20.53 -1.57 -17.09
N ASN A 287 20.74 -2.70 -16.41
CA ASN A 287 21.38 -3.90 -16.94
C ASN A 287 20.38 -4.93 -17.47
N VAL A 288 19.07 -4.66 -17.38
CA VAL A 288 18.03 -5.61 -17.83
C VAL A 288 17.92 -5.58 -19.36
N PRO A 289 18.20 -6.69 -20.06
CA PRO A 289 18.14 -6.73 -21.52
C PRO A 289 16.70 -6.75 -22.03
N ILE A 290 16.47 -6.13 -23.19
CA ILE A 290 15.22 -6.26 -23.96
C ILE A 290 14.95 -7.74 -24.23
N GLY A 291 13.68 -8.15 -24.20
CA GLY A 291 13.25 -9.55 -24.26
C GLY A 291 13.17 -10.23 -22.89
N THR A 292 13.57 -9.56 -21.80
CA THR A 292 13.42 -10.10 -20.45
C THR A 292 11.94 -10.31 -20.11
N LYS A 293 11.61 -11.49 -19.58
CA LYS A 293 10.30 -11.79 -19.00
C LYS A 293 10.08 -10.95 -17.74
N VAL A 294 8.95 -10.27 -17.66
CA VAL A 294 8.60 -9.41 -16.53
C VAL A 294 7.32 -9.92 -15.88
N PHE A 295 7.36 -10.12 -14.58
CA PHE A 295 6.18 -10.46 -13.79
C PHE A 295 5.56 -9.18 -13.24
N VAL A 296 4.27 -9.00 -13.46
CA VAL A 296 3.56 -7.77 -13.15
C VAL A 296 2.30 -8.10 -12.35
N GLU A 297 2.17 -7.55 -11.15
CA GLU A 297 1.01 -7.72 -10.27
C GLU A 297 0.25 -6.39 -10.16
N GLY A 298 -1.05 -6.40 -10.47
CA GLY A 298 -1.90 -5.21 -10.48
C GLY A 298 -2.98 -5.27 -11.56
N PRO A 299 -3.56 -4.13 -11.96
CA PRO A 299 -3.24 -2.77 -11.52
C PRO A 299 -3.77 -2.44 -10.12
N PHE A 300 -3.12 -1.49 -9.45
CA PHE A 300 -3.54 -0.87 -8.18
C PHE A 300 -3.63 0.64 -8.33
N GLY A 301 -4.37 1.29 -7.44
CA GLY A 301 -4.48 2.75 -7.42
C GLY A 301 -5.91 3.27 -7.51
N ARG A 302 -6.07 4.57 -7.22
CA ARG A 302 -7.38 5.22 -7.08
C ARG A 302 -7.49 6.59 -7.75
N PHE A 303 -6.44 7.08 -8.39
CA PHE A 303 -6.42 8.45 -8.92
C PHE A 303 -7.53 8.71 -9.93
N ASP A 304 -7.73 7.81 -10.89
CA ASP A 304 -8.84 7.90 -11.83
C ASP A 304 -10.22 7.92 -11.15
N ALA A 305 -10.44 7.04 -10.16
CA ALA A 305 -11.71 7.01 -9.42
C ALA A 305 -11.96 8.33 -8.67
N ILE A 306 -10.92 8.88 -8.05
CA ILE A 306 -10.98 10.16 -7.33
C ILE A 306 -11.21 11.34 -8.30
N ALA A 307 -10.53 11.35 -9.45
CA ALA A 307 -10.71 12.38 -10.47
C ALA A 307 -12.14 12.37 -11.03
N ASN A 308 -12.77 11.20 -11.10
CA ASN A 308 -14.14 11.05 -11.57
C ASN A 308 -15.22 11.31 -10.50
N GLU A 309 -14.87 11.50 -9.22
CA GLU A 309 -15.82 11.99 -8.20
C GLU A 309 -16.41 13.36 -8.58
N ASN A 310 -15.65 14.17 -9.32
CA ASN A 310 -16.11 15.42 -9.93
C ASN A 310 -15.53 15.54 -11.35
N SER A 311 -16.13 14.82 -12.30
CA SER A 311 -15.64 14.71 -13.68
C SER A 311 -15.53 16.03 -14.45
N GLN A 312 -16.23 17.08 -13.99
CA GLN A 312 -16.23 18.41 -14.63
C GLN A 312 -15.15 19.34 -14.08
N ALA A 313 -14.60 19.07 -12.89
CA ALA A 313 -13.57 19.92 -12.30
C ALA A 313 -12.26 19.84 -13.11
N PRO A 314 -11.53 20.95 -13.32
CA PRO A 314 -10.17 20.90 -13.86
C PRO A 314 -9.24 20.05 -12.98
N LEU A 315 -8.19 19.50 -13.58
CA LEU A 315 -7.16 18.75 -12.87
C LEU A 315 -5.87 19.57 -12.81
N VAL A 316 -5.35 19.81 -11.61
CA VAL A 316 -3.98 20.31 -11.42
C VAL A 316 -3.13 19.14 -10.93
N LEU A 317 -2.16 18.74 -11.75
CA LEU A 317 -1.33 17.57 -11.53
C LEU A 317 0.09 18.05 -11.20
N TYR A 318 0.49 18.01 -9.93
CA TYR A 318 1.79 18.49 -9.49
C TYR A 318 2.76 17.34 -9.16
N GLY A 319 3.67 17.06 -10.10
CA GLY A 319 4.74 16.07 -9.97
C GLY A 319 6.02 16.64 -9.34
N LEU A 320 6.61 15.87 -8.43
CA LEU A 320 7.88 16.20 -7.76
C LEU A 320 8.89 15.08 -8.03
N GLY A 321 9.88 15.35 -8.88
CA GLY A 321 10.86 14.35 -9.35
C GLY A 321 10.16 13.19 -10.09
N SER A 322 10.48 11.95 -9.70
CA SER A 322 9.86 10.73 -10.25
C SER A 322 8.37 10.57 -9.92
N GLY A 323 7.81 11.37 -9.01
CA GLY A 323 6.38 11.41 -8.75
C GLY A 323 5.52 11.84 -9.94
N VAL A 324 6.13 12.30 -11.03
CA VAL A 324 5.40 12.71 -12.23
C VAL A 324 4.79 11.54 -13.02
N SER A 325 5.30 10.30 -12.86
CA SER A 325 4.84 9.14 -13.64
C SER A 325 3.32 8.91 -13.65
N PRO A 326 2.63 8.74 -12.50
CA PRO A 326 1.18 8.54 -12.51
C PRO A 326 0.43 9.75 -13.06
N LEU A 327 0.97 10.96 -12.85
CA LEU A 327 0.38 12.20 -13.31
C LEU A 327 0.49 12.37 -14.82
N TYR A 328 1.56 11.86 -15.43
CA TYR A 328 1.69 11.82 -16.88
C TYR A 328 0.63 10.91 -17.50
N SER A 329 0.41 9.72 -16.92
CA SER A 329 -0.67 8.82 -17.34
C SER A 329 -2.05 9.49 -17.26
N MET A 330 -2.33 10.22 -16.17
CA MET A 330 -3.54 11.03 -16.04
C MET A 330 -3.63 12.13 -17.10
N ALA A 331 -2.57 12.91 -17.30
CA ALA A 331 -2.54 13.99 -18.28
C ALA A 331 -2.86 13.48 -19.69
N LEU A 332 -2.18 12.42 -20.14
CA LEU A 332 -2.41 11.83 -21.46
C LEU A 332 -3.86 11.35 -21.63
N ALA A 333 -4.45 10.74 -20.61
CA ALA A 333 -5.81 10.21 -20.68
C ALA A 333 -6.87 11.32 -20.68
N TYR A 334 -6.81 12.25 -19.72
CA TYR A 334 -7.82 13.30 -19.56
C TYR A 334 -7.71 14.40 -20.62
N ALA A 335 -6.53 14.62 -21.19
CA ALA A 335 -6.36 15.49 -22.36
C ALA A 335 -7.20 15.01 -23.55
N LYS A 336 -7.35 13.69 -23.74
CA LYS A 336 -8.18 13.12 -24.81
C LYS A 336 -9.68 13.21 -24.54
N THR A 337 -10.09 13.38 -23.29
CA THR A 337 -11.51 13.55 -22.93
C THR A 337 -11.97 15.01 -22.99
N GLY A 338 -11.09 15.95 -23.37
CA GLY A 338 -11.38 17.39 -23.38
C GLY A 338 -11.41 18.03 -21.99
N ARG A 339 -10.93 17.33 -20.96
CA ARG A 339 -10.89 17.86 -19.59
C ARG A 339 -9.69 18.78 -19.43
N GLN A 340 -9.88 19.93 -18.78
CA GLN A 340 -8.79 20.86 -18.50
C GLN A 340 -7.77 20.23 -17.55
N VAL A 341 -6.52 20.15 -17.99
CA VAL A 341 -5.39 19.59 -17.25
C VAL A 341 -4.27 20.61 -17.19
N HIS A 342 -3.81 20.93 -15.99
CA HIS A 342 -2.61 21.71 -15.76
C HIS A 342 -1.57 20.83 -15.09
N LEU A 343 -0.52 20.49 -15.84
CA LEU A 343 0.61 19.70 -15.37
C LEU A 343 1.71 20.63 -14.86
N ILE A 344 1.99 20.57 -13.57
CA ILE A 344 3.11 21.25 -12.94
C ILE A 344 4.17 20.21 -12.64
N TRP A 345 5.42 20.45 -13.06
CA TRP A 345 6.52 19.53 -12.75
C TRP A 345 7.74 20.26 -12.23
N SER A 346 8.28 19.76 -11.11
CA SER A 346 9.55 20.23 -10.58
C SER A 346 10.53 19.09 -10.34
N ALA A 347 11.75 19.29 -10.82
CA ALA A 347 12.87 18.37 -10.64
C ALA A 347 13.99 19.00 -9.82
N LYS A 348 15.00 18.23 -9.42
CA LYS A 348 16.10 18.77 -8.59
C LYS A 348 16.97 19.76 -9.35
N ASN A 349 17.19 19.53 -10.64
CA ASN A 349 18.03 20.30 -11.55
C ASN A 349 17.57 20.07 -13.00
N GLU A 350 18.18 20.76 -13.95
CA GLU A 350 17.84 20.68 -15.38
C GLU A 350 18.03 19.27 -15.97
N ASN A 351 19.07 18.54 -15.55
CA ASN A 351 19.33 17.17 -16.03
C ASN A 351 18.23 16.18 -15.61
N GLU A 352 17.45 16.51 -14.58
CA GLU A 352 16.31 15.73 -14.13
C GLU A 352 14.98 16.17 -14.78
N MET A 353 14.98 17.18 -15.66
CA MET A 353 13.82 17.61 -16.45
C MET A 353 13.66 16.77 -17.74
N TYR A 354 13.87 15.46 -17.63
CA TYR A 354 13.94 14.52 -18.76
C TYR A 354 12.63 14.30 -19.57
N LEU A 355 11.47 14.75 -19.05
CA LEU A 355 10.17 14.72 -19.77
C LEU A 355 9.73 16.09 -20.29
N ASP A 356 10.55 17.13 -20.10
CA ASP A 356 10.13 18.51 -20.39
C ASP A 356 9.64 18.66 -21.83
N SER A 357 10.43 18.16 -22.79
CA SER A 357 10.04 18.18 -24.20
C SER A 357 8.77 17.36 -24.52
N GLU A 358 8.51 16.26 -23.79
CA GLU A 358 7.28 15.47 -23.97
C GLU A 358 6.06 16.25 -23.45
N PHE A 359 6.18 16.92 -22.31
CA PHE A 359 5.10 17.71 -21.72
C PHE A 359 4.79 18.98 -22.50
N THR A 360 5.82 19.70 -22.96
CA THR A 360 5.64 20.85 -23.85
C THR A 360 4.91 20.44 -25.13
N ARG A 361 5.32 19.33 -25.77
CA ARG A 361 4.59 18.82 -26.96
C ARG A 361 3.14 18.44 -26.65
N LEU A 362 2.85 17.88 -25.48
CA LEU A 362 1.48 17.56 -25.08
C LEU A 362 0.63 18.82 -24.92
N ALA A 363 1.19 19.87 -24.31
CA ALA A 363 0.51 21.17 -24.17
C ALA A 363 0.32 21.86 -25.53
N ASP A 364 1.34 21.88 -26.39
CA ASP A 364 1.28 22.51 -27.71
C ASP A 364 0.27 21.82 -28.64
N SER A 365 0.11 20.50 -28.51
CA SER A 365 -0.81 19.71 -29.34
C SER A 365 -2.23 19.59 -28.77
N ASN A 366 -2.47 20.07 -27.55
CA ASN A 366 -3.77 19.96 -26.90
C ASN A 366 -4.11 21.23 -26.09
N SER A 367 -5.08 22.00 -26.58
CA SER A 367 -5.52 23.26 -25.95
C SER A 367 -6.15 23.10 -24.55
N HIS A 368 -6.48 21.87 -24.13
CA HIS A 368 -6.93 21.58 -22.78
C HIS A 368 -5.79 21.28 -21.81
N VAL A 369 -4.54 21.22 -22.28
CA VAL A 369 -3.37 20.92 -21.46
C VAL A 369 -2.50 22.16 -21.33
N ARG A 370 -2.17 22.52 -20.10
CA ARG A 370 -1.14 23.49 -19.77
C ARG A 370 0.00 22.80 -19.04
N TYR A 371 1.23 23.25 -19.31
CA TYR A 371 2.42 22.70 -18.68
C TYR A 371 3.31 23.81 -18.12
N ASP A 372 3.69 23.67 -16.86
CA ASP A 372 4.63 24.54 -16.16
C ASP A 372 5.74 23.69 -15.52
N GLY A 373 6.91 23.68 -16.18
CA GLY A 373 8.10 22.97 -15.75
C GLY A 373 9.13 23.90 -15.11
N LYS A 374 9.75 23.47 -14.01
CA LYS A 374 10.84 24.24 -13.38
C LYS A 374 11.93 23.33 -12.83
N ALA A 375 13.18 23.66 -13.15
CA ALA A 375 14.32 23.14 -12.40
C ALA A 375 14.30 23.77 -11.00
N HIS A 376 14.38 22.93 -9.97
CA HIS A 376 14.10 23.25 -8.57
C HIS A 376 12.60 23.40 -8.27
N ARG A 377 12.30 23.48 -6.97
CA ARG A 377 10.91 23.51 -6.47
C ARG A 377 10.27 24.86 -6.74
N PHE A 378 8.98 24.84 -7.08
CA PHE A 378 8.15 26.04 -7.08
C PHE A 378 8.04 26.57 -5.65
N THR A 379 8.31 27.86 -5.48
CA THR A 379 7.99 28.60 -4.27
C THR A 379 6.49 28.86 -4.22
N GLN A 380 5.99 29.37 -3.10
CA GLN A 380 4.59 29.77 -3.01
C GLN A 380 4.26 30.90 -4.00
N GLU A 381 5.20 31.83 -4.20
CA GLU A 381 5.06 32.93 -5.18
C GLU A 381 5.00 32.39 -6.61
N ASP A 382 5.87 31.43 -6.96
CA ASP A 382 5.81 30.77 -8.26
C ASP A 382 4.47 30.04 -8.45
N LEU A 383 3.96 29.36 -7.41
CA LEU A 383 2.67 28.67 -7.48
C LEU A 383 1.51 29.64 -7.69
N HIS A 384 1.56 30.83 -7.09
CA HIS A 384 0.56 31.87 -7.34
C HIS A 384 0.61 32.42 -8.78
N SER A 385 1.79 32.45 -9.42
CA SER A 385 1.89 32.94 -10.79
C SER A 385 1.42 31.92 -11.82
N VAL A 386 1.62 30.62 -11.54
CA VAL A 386 1.22 29.56 -12.47
C VAL A 386 -0.17 29.00 -12.18
N ILE A 387 -0.71 29.05 -10.96
CA ILE A 387 -2.06 28.53 -10.70
C ILE A 387 -3.07 29.67 -10.85
N SER A 388 -4.04 29.51 -11.75
CA SER A 388 -5.08 30.52 -11.99
C SER A 388 -6.12 30.56 -10.87
N GLN A 389 -6.80 31.68 -10.70
CA GLN A 389 -7.90 31.79 -9.72
C GLN A 389 -9.01 30.75 -9.96
N GLN A 390 -9.34 30.47 -11.22
CA GLN A 390 -10.34 29.45 -11.57
C GLN A 390 -9.91 28.05 -11.11
N GLU A 391 -8.62 27.70 -11.23
CA GLU A 391 -8.08 26.44 -10.72
C GLU A 391 -8.12 26.43 -9.19
N MET A 392 -7.71 27.53 -8.55
CA MET A 392 -7.79 27.67 -7.10
C MET A 392 -9.20 27.46 -6.58
N ASP A 393 -10.24 27.90 -7.29
CA ASP A 393 -11.64 27.81 -6.87
C ASP A 393 -12.27 26.43 -7.12
N SER A 394 -11.93 25.78 -8.24
CA SER A 394 -12.69 24.63 -8.74
C SER A 394 -11.88 23.34 -9.00
N ALA A 395 -10.56 23.42 -9.17
CA ALA A 395 -9.77 22.26 -9.60
C ALA A 395 -9.56 21.23 -8.50
N GLN A 396 -9.39 19.97 -8.90
CA GLN A 396 -8.84 18.90 -8.07
C GLN A 396 -7.32 18.86 -8.24
N PHE A 397 -6.59 18.86 -7.12
CA PHE A 397 -5.12 18.87 -7.10
C PHE A 397 -4.61 17.47 -6.76
N PHE A 398 -3.77 16.90 -7.63
CA PHE A 398 -3.08 15.62 -7.39
C PHE A 398 -1.59 15.89 -7.26
N ILE A 399 -1.02 15.55 -6.11
CA ILE A 399 0.36 15.88 -5.75
C ILE A 399 1.12 14.60 -5.46
N VAL A 400 2.23 14.37 -6.16
CA VAL A 400 2.98 13.12 -6.01
C VAL A 400 4.47 13.41 -5.87
N GLY A 401 5.09 12.80 -4.87
CA GLY A 401 6.51 12.97 -4.57
C GLY A 401 6.91 12.33 -3.25
N SER A 402 8.12 12.64 -2.77
CA SER A 402 8.57 12.18 -1.46
C SER A 402 7.72 12.78 -0.34
N ALA A 403 7.46 11.98 0.71
CA ALA A 403 6.56 12.37 1.80
C ALA A 403 6.85 13.77 2.41
N PRO A 404 8.10 14.16 2.72
CA PRO A 404 8.38 15.47 3.30
C PRO A 404 8.09 16.63 2.34
N VAL A 405 8.27 16.42 1.04
CA VAL A 405 8.05 17.46 0.03
C VAL A 405 6.56 17.64 -0.21
N VAL A 406 5.81 16.54 -0.39
CA VAL A 406 4.35 16.56 -0.55
C VAL A 406 3.67 17.27 0.63
N ILE A 407 4.10 17.01 1.87
CA ILE A 407 3.54 17.68 3.05
C ILE A 407 3.73 19.20 2.98
N ARG A 408 4.92 19.67 2.55
CA ARG A 408 5.19 21.11 2.39
C ARG A 408 4.35 21.73 1.28
N VAL A 409 4.27 21.09 0.10
CA VAL A 409 3.47 21.57 -1.02
C VAL A 409 1.98 21.65 -0.65
N ARG A 410 1.45 20.63 0.05
CA ARG A 410 0.07 20.68 0.56
C ARG A 410 -0.15 21.83 1.54
N SER A 411 0.84 22.16 2.37
CA SER A 411 0.77 23.31 3.27
C SER A 411 0.75 24.63 2.51
N GLN A 412 1.57 24.76 1.46
CA GLN A 412 1.61 25.94 0.60
C GLN A 412 0.27 26.12 -0.13
N LEU A 413 -0.25 25.08 -0.80
CA LEU A 413 -1.54 25.14 -1.50
C LEU A 413 -2.72 25.47 -0.55
N ASN A 414 -2.68 24.96 0.70
CA ASN A 414 -3.67 25.32 1.71
C ASN A 414 -3.54 26.78 2.15
N ALA A 415 -2.31 27.29 2.31
CA ALA A 415 -2.07 28.70 2.62
C ALA A 415 -2.53 29.63 1.48
N MET A 416 -2.57 29.13 0.24
CA MET A 416 -3.18 29.82 -0.91
C MET A 416 -4.72 29.77 -0.88
N GLY A 417 -5.35 29.10 0.08
CA GLY A 417 -6.81 29.01 0.21
C GLY A 417 -7.43 27.77 -0.44
N ILE A 418 -6.64 26.84 -0.99
CA ILE A 418 -7.18 25.60 -1.58
C ILE A 418 -7.63 24.65 -0.47
N PRO A 419 -8.91 24.28 -0.40
CA PRO A 419 -9.42 23.41 0.65
C PRO A 419 -8.74 22.04 0.62
N GLN A 420 -8.43 21.51 1.81
CA GLN A 420 -7.87 20.15 1.96
C GLN A 420 -8.70 19.07 1.26
N ALA A 421 -10.00 19.30 1.09
CA ALA A 421 -10.92 18.40 0.40
C ALA A 421 -10.64 18.26 -1.11
N ARG A 422 -9.91 19.19 -1.73
CA ARG A 422 -9.52 19.13 -3.15
C ARG A 422 -8.04 18.76 -3.35
N LEU A 423 -7.30 18.56 -2.27
CA LEU A 423 -5.88 18.17 -2.30
C LEU A 423 -5.77 16.65 -2.10
N TYR A 424 -5.38 15.95 -3.15
CA TYR A 424 -5.11 14.51 -3.17
C TYR A 424 -3.60 14.28 -3.31
N ASP A 425 -3.06 13.33 -2.55
CA ASP A 425 -1.62 13.07 -2.58
C ASP A 425 -1.27 11.58 -2.53
N GLU A 426 -0.17 11.25 -3.21
CA GLU A 426 0.54 9.99 -3.05
C GLU A 426 1.98 10.28 -2.63
N ARG A 427 2.43 9.57 -1.60
CA ARG A 427 3.75 9.77 -0.99
C ARG A 427 4.61 8.59 -1.34
N LEU A 428 5.62 8.82 -2.16
CA LEU A 428 6.63 7.82 -2.47
C LEU A 428 7.51 7.65 -1.23
N THR A 429 7.48 6.45 -0.66
CA THR A 429 8.44 6.02 0.36
C THR A 429 9.67 5.50 -0.38
N MET A 430 10.76 6.25 -0.30
CA MET A 430 12.08 5.83 -0.78
C MET A 430 12.73 4.87 0.21
#